data_AF-E2BI13-F1
#
_entry.id   AF-E2BI13-F1
#
_cell.length_a   1.000
_cell.length_b   1.000
_cell.length_c   1.000
_cell.angle_alpha   90.00
_cell.angle_beta   90.00
_cell.angle_gamma   90.00
#
_symmetry.space_group_name_H-M   'P 1'
#
loop_
_entity.id
_entity.type
_entity.pdbx_description
1 polymer ?
#
loop_
_entity_poly.entity_id
_entity_poly.type
_entity_poly.pdbx_seq_one_letter_code
_entity_poly.pdbx_strand_id
1 'polypeptide(L)' 'QKDNDPKHHSRLCSRWKEENGITVLQWPSQSPDANPIENIWSAMKHKL' A
#
# COMPACT_ATOMS: atom_id res chain seq x y z
N GLN A 1 2.26 1.15 4.87
CA GLN A 1 2.01 0.03 3.95
C GLN A 1 1.67 0.59 2.57
N LYS A 2 2.28 0.10 1.49
CA LYS A 2 1.78 0.33 0.14
C LYS A 2 1.57 -1.03 -0.50
N ASP A 3 0.49 -1.17 -1.25
CA ASP A 3 0.37 -2.26 -2.19
C ASP A 3 1.47 -2.10 -3.25
N ASN A 4 2.24 -3.15 -3.51
CA ASN A 4 3.35 -3.13 -4.45
C ASN A 4 2.84 -3.17 -5.91
N ASP A 5 1.64 -2.64 -6.15
CA ASP A 5 1.01 -2.57 -7.44
C ASP A 5 1.80 -1.57 -8.33
N PRO A 6 2.20 -1.99 -9.55
CA PRO A 6 2.97 -1.15 -10.47
C PRO A 6 2.35 0.23 -10.71
N LYS A 7 1.02 0.38 -10.64
CA LYS A 7 0.34 1.67 -10.84
C LYS A 7 0.66 2.70 -9.76
N HIS A 8 1.15 2.26 -8.59
CA HIS A 8 1.50 3.11 -7.46
C HIS A 8 3.01 3.42 -7.37
N HIS A 9 3.79 2.99 -8.36
CA HIS A 9 5.24 3.23 -8.50
C HIS A 9 5.53 4.43 -9.42
N SER A 10 5.01 5.60 -9.05
CA SER A 10 5.47 6.84 -9.69
C SER A 10 6.89 7.19 -9.23
N ARG A 11 7.78 7.46 -10.19
CA ARG A 11 9.16 7.92 -9.92
C ARG A 11 9.20 9.18 -9.05
N LEU A 12 8.24 10.09 -9.26
CA LEU A 12 8.08 11.30 -8.46
C LEU A 12 7.76 10.97 -6.99
N CYS A 13 6.84 10.04 -6.78
CA CYS A 13 6.46 9.59 -5.44
C CYS A 13 7.62 8.88 -4.72
N SER A 14 8.44 8.11 -5.44
CA SER A 14 9.63 7.47 -4.85
C SER A 14 10.68 8.49 -4.45
N ARG A 15 10.98 9.45 -5.33
CA ARG A 15 11.93 10.54 -5.05
C ARG A 15 11.50 11.40 -3.85
N TRP A 16 10.23 11.79 -3.80
CA TRP A 16 9.70 12.57 -2.68
C TRP A 16 9.85 11.81 -1.35
N LYS A 17 9.63 10.49 -1.35
CA LYS A 17 9.80 9.68 -0.13
C LYS A 17 11.25 9.60 0.32
N GLU A 18 12.19 9.43 -0.61
CA GLU A 18 13.62 9.46 -0.30
C GLU A 18 14.05 10.81 0.28
N GLU A 19 13.61 11.91 -0.34
CA GLU A 19 13.87 13.28 0.13
C GLU A 19 13.29 13.55 1.53
N ASN A 20 12.17 12.89 1.89
CA ASN A 20 11.54 13.02 3.20
C ASN A 20 11.98 11.93 4.21
N GLY A 21 12.96 11.08 3.86
CA GLY A 21 13.45 10.01 4.75
C GLY A 21 12.40 8.94 5.07
N ILE A 22 11.38 8.78 4.23
CA ILE A 22 10.28 7.84 4.46
C ILE A 22 10.73 6.44 4.03
N THR A 23 11.02 5.58 5.00
CA THR A 23 11.31 4.17 4.75
C THR A 23 10.04 3.44 4.31
N VAL A 24 10.04 2.96 3.07
CA VAL A 24 8.99 2.07 2.58
C VAL A 24 9.38 0.64 2.93
N LEU A 25 8.59 -0.02 3.78
CA LEU A 25 8.73 -1.45 4.03
C LEU A 25 8.48 -2.22 2.71
N GLN A 26 9.41 -3.10 2.36
CA GLN A 26 9.29 -4.05 1.26
C GLN A 26 8.32 -5.15 1.68
N TRP A 27 7.16 -5.22 1.01
CA TRP A 27 6.18 -6.29 1.20
C TRP A 27 6.05 -7.08 -0.10
N PRO A 28 5.78 -8.40 -0.01
CA PRO A 28 5.47 -9.19 -1.19
C PRO A 28 4.25 -8.59 -1.91
N SER A 29 4.41 -8.38 -3.21
CA SER A 29 3.32 -7.97 -4.10
C SER A 29 2.15 -8.94 -3.98
N GLN A 30 0.91 -8.46 -4.11
CA GLN A 30 -0.30 -9.30 -4.14
C GLN A 30 -0.60 -10.06 -2.83
N SER A 31 -0.41 -9.43 -1.68
CA SER A 31 -0.90 -9.94 -0.39
C SER A 31 -2.16 -9.17 0.06
N PRO A 32 -3.35 -9.49 -0.49
CA PRO A 32 -4.60 -8.80 -0.13
C PRO A 32 -4.93 -8.95 1.37
N ASP A 33 -4.59 -10.10 1.97
CA ASP A 33 -4.80 -10.38 3.40
C ASP A 33 -3.98 -9.46 4.32
N ALA A 34 -2.85 -8.94 3.81
CA ALA A 34 -1.94 -8.05 4.52
C ALA A 34 -2.19 -6.57 4.23
N ASN A 35 -3.23 -6.23 3.46
CA ASN A 35 -3.60 -4.85 3.17
C ASN A 35 -4.68 -4.36 4.15
N PRO A 36 -4.36 -3.42 5.08
CA PRO A 36 -5.34 -2.90 6.02
C PRO A 36 -6.57 -2.28 5.35
N ILE A 37 -6.43 -1.74 4.13
CA ILE A 37 -7.52 -1.11 3.38
C ILE A 37 -8.54 -2.17 2.93
N GLU A 38 -8.07 -3.29 2.39
CA GLU A 38 -8.94 -4.41 1.99
C GLU A 38 -9.66 -5.03 3.19
N ASN A 39 -8.97 -5.16 4.33
CA ASN A 39 -9.57 -5.66 5.56
C ASN A 39 -10.69 -4.74 6.08
N ILE A 40 -10.50 -3.42 6.00
CA ILE A 40 -11.53 -2.44 6.37
C ILE A 40 -12.71 -2.51 5.39
N TRP A 41 -12.47 -2.57 4.08
CA TRP A 41 -13.54 -2.71 3.10
C TRP A 41 -14.32 -4.02 3.26
N SER A 42 -13.64 -5.12 3.57
CA SER A 42 -14.29 -6.39 3.88
C SER A 42 -15.18 -6.26 5.13
N ALA A 43 -14.66 -5.68 6.21
CA ALA A 43 -15.44 -5.42 7.42
C ALA A 43 -16.65 -4.49 7.17
N MET A 44 -16.52 -3.50 6.28
CA MET A 44 -17.62 -2.61 5.89
C MET A 44 -18.68 -3.34 5.07
N LYS A 45 -18.27 -4.19 4.10
CA LYS A 45 -19.19 -5.02 3.30
C LYS A 45 -19.95 -6.03 4.15
N HIS A 46 -19.31 -6.57 5.19
CA HIS A 46 -19.94 -7.51 6.13
C HIS A 46 -20.90 -6.84 7.12
N LYS A 47 -20.85 -5.51 7.26
CA LYS A 47 -21.75 -4.72 8.12
C LYS A 47 -22.91 -4.07 7.37
N LEU A 48 -22.92 -4.16 6.04
CA LEU A 48 -24.04 -3.81 5.15
C LEU A 48 -24.92 -5.03 4.93
#